data_AF-A0A376MR80-F1
#
_entry.id   AF-A0A376MR80-F1
#
_cell.length_a   1.000
_cell.length_b   1.000
_cell.length_c   1.000
_cell.angle_alpha   90.00
_cell.angle_beta   90.00
_cell.angle_gamma   90.00
#
_symmetry.space_group_name_H-M   'P 1'
#
loop_
_entity.id
_entity.type
_entity.pdbx_description
1 polymer ?
#
loop_
_entity_poly.entity_id
_entity_poly.type
_entity_poly.pdbx_seq_one_letter_code
_entity_poly.pdbx_strand_id
1 'polypeptide(L)'
;MSVSELNEIRDVFDFQSHTHFLHRVDGYRRPILLSRSEHNILFDFARSRRALAQFNPHVWYLSYPFGGFNDKAVKAAKEAGFHLAVTTMKGKVKPGG
;
A
#
# COMPACT_ATOMS: atom_id res chain seq x y z
N MET A 1 -5.42 6.89 -14.19
CA MET A 1 -4.38 7.86 -14.60
C MET A 1 -3.36 7.14 -15.45
N SER A 2 -3.00 7.73 -16.58
CA SER A 2 -1.91 7.32 -17.45
C SER A 2 -0.56 7.75 -16.87
N VAL A 3 0.53 7.22 -17.43
CA VAL A 3 1.89 7.62 -17.07
C VAL A 3 2.16 9.09 -17.41
N SER A 4 1.57 9.63 -18.48
CA SER A 4 1.72 11.07 -18.82
C SER A 4 1.08 11.94 -17.76
N GLU A 5 -0.17 11.64 -17.40
CA GLU A 5 -0.91 12.39 -16.36
C GLU A 5 -0.17 12.35 -15.01
N LEU A 6 0.41 11.21 -14.63
CA LEU A 6 1.22 11.13 -13.40
C LEU A 6 2.49 11.99 -13.48
N ASN A 7 3.16 12.05 -14.63
CA ASN A 7 4.35 12.88 -14.80
C ASN A 7 4.03 14.39 -14.79
N GLU A 8 2.88 14.78 -15.33
CA GLU A 8 2.45 16.18 -15.41
C GLU A 8 2.14 16.79 -14.04
N ILE A 9 1.74 15.97 -13.05
CA ILE A 9 1.30 16.47 -11.73
C ILE A 9 2.27 16.12 -10.58
N ARG A 10 3.39 15.46 -10.88
CA ARG A 10 4.33 14.93 -9.86
C ARG A 10 5.06 16.01 -9.05
N ASP A 11 5.02 17.25 -9.48
CA ASP A 11 5.59 18.41 -8.78
C ASP A 11 4.71 18.88 -7.60
N VAL A 12 3.40 18.57 -7.65
CA VAL A 12 2.44 18.91 -6.59
C VAL A 12 2.08 17.71 -5.72
N PHE A 13 2.01 16.50 -6.29
CA PHE A 13 1.54 15.31 -5.60
C PHE A 13 2.66 14.31 -5.29
N ASP A 14 2.63 13.78 -4.06
CA ASP A 14 3.50 12.68 -3.63
C ASP A 14 2.80 11.32 -3.85
N PHE A 15 3.30 10.54 -4.83
CA PHE A 15 2.70 9.25 -5.17
C PHE A 15 3.21 8.12 -4.27
N GLN A 16 2.26 7.43 -3.64
CA GLN A 16 2.53 6.39 -2.65
C GLN A 16 1.74 5.12 -2.97
N SER A 17 2.05 4.02 -2.28
CA SER A 17 1.52 2.71 -2.65
C SER A 17 0.06 2.53 -2.22
N HIS A 18 -0.75 1.94 -3.10
CA HIS A 18 -2.05 1.37 -2.75
C HIS A 18 -2.12 -0.11 -3.17
N THR A 19 -1.02 -0.84 -2.93
CA THR A 19 -0.77 -2.21 -3.41
C THR A 19 -0.57 -2.29 -4.92
N HIS A 20 -0.24 -3.47 -5.45
CA HIS A 20 -0.18 -3.70 -6.90
C HIS A 20 -1.40 -4.48 -7.41
N PHE A 21 -1.74 -5.60 -6.76
CA PHE A 21 -2.84 -6.48 -7.15
C PHE A 21 -3.90 -6.66 -6.05
N LEU A 22 -3.57 -6.33 -4.80
CA LEU A 22 -4.35 -6.71 -3.62
C LEU A 22 -5.61 -5.85 -3.38
N HIS A 23 -5.87 -4.83 -4.19
CA HIS A 23 -7.11 -4.05 -4.17
C HIS A 23 -8.29 -4.79 -4.79
N ARG A 24 -8.67 -5.94 -4.19
CA ARG A 24 -9.78 -6.78 -4.61
C ARG A 24 -10.50 -7.38 -3.40
N VAL A 25 -11.70 -7.85 -3.64
CA VAL A 25 -12.46 -8.68 -2.70
C VAL A 25 -12.65 -10.09 -3.24
N ASP A 26 -12.84 -11.05 -2.35
CA ASP A 26 -13.22 -12.43 -2.71
C ASP A 26 -14.73 -12.55 -3.02
N GLY A 27 -15.19 -13.77 -3.29
CA GLY A 27 -16.62 -14.07 -3.55
C GLY A 27 -17.56 -13.73 -2.39
N TYR A 28 -17.04 -13.54 -1.18
CA TYR A 28 -17.78 -13.12 0.02
C TYR A 28 -17.62 -11.62 0.31
N ARG A 29 -17.09 -10.84 -0.64
CA ARG A 29 -16.81 -9.40 -0.50
C ARG A 29 -15.81 -9.05 0.61
N ARG A 30 -14.90 -9.97 0.95
CA ARG A 30 -13.83 -9.72 1.94
C ARG A 30 -12.54 -9.31 1.23
N PRO A 31 -11.76 -8.33 1.75
CA PRO A 31 -10.49 -7.94 1.15
C PRO A 31 -9.53 -9.13 1.00
N ILE A 32 -9.04 -9.37 -0.22
CA ILE A 32 -8.18 -10.54 -0.47
C ILE A 32 -6.84 -10.46 0.26
N LEU A 33 -6.38 -9.25 0.59
CA LEU A 33 -5.17 -9.01 1.39
C LEU A 33 -5.17 -9.86 2.68
N LEU A 34 -6.33 -9.98 3.34
CA LEU A 34 -6.46 -10.64 4.64
C LEU A 34 -6.25 -12.17 4.55
N SER A 35 -6.51 -12.77 3.39
CA SER A 35 -6.40 -14.21 3.16
C SER A 35 -5.07 -14.64 2.51
N ARG A 36 -4.19 -13.70 2.12
CA ARG A 36 -2.88 -14.04 1.53
C ARG A 36 -1.84 -14.40 2.58
N SER A 37 -0.85 -15.18 2.15
CA SER A 37 0.37 -15.42 2.93
C SER A 37 1.20 -14.14 3.02
N GLU A 38 1.97 -13.98 4.09
CA GLU A 38 2.88 -12.84 4.28
C GLU A 38 3.81 -12.65 3.08
N HIS A 39 4.39 -13.74 2.56
CA HIS A 39 5.24 -13.75 1.37
C HIS A 39 4.54 -13.12 0.15
N ASN A 40 3.29 -13.51 -0.14
CA ASN A 40 2.55 -12.94 -1.27
C ASN A 40 2.24 -11.46 -1.07
N ILE A 41 2.01 -11.04 0.17
CA ILE A 41 1.79 -9.63 0.50
C ILE A 41 3.07 -8.83 0.31
N LEU A 42 4.20 -9.32 0.81
CA LEU A 42 5.52 -8.69 0.65
C LEU A 42 5.88 -8.52 -0.82
N PHE A 43 5.71 -9.55 -1.65
CA PHE A 43 6.01 -9.48 -3.08
C PHE A 43 5.13 -8.48 -3.82
N ASP A 44 3.85 -8.38 -3.45
CA ASP A 44 2.94 -7.38 -4.01
C ASP A 44 3.36 -5.96 -3.63
N PHE A 45 3.69 -5.73 -2.36
CA PHE A 45 4.15 -4.45 -1.83
C PHE A 45 5.47 -4.00 -2.49
N ALA A 46 6.46 -4.89 -2.56
CA ALA A 46 7.73 -4.61 -3.23
C ALA A 46 7.55 -4.34 -4.74
N ARG A 47 6.60 -5.02 -5.39
CA ARG A 47 6.25 -4.74 -6.80
C ARG A 47 5.62 -3.36 -6.96
N SER A 48 4.70 -2.97 -6.08
CA SER A 48 4.08 -1.65 -6.09
C SER A 48 5.14 -0.54 -5.96
N ARG A 49 6.08 -0.68 -5.02
CA ARG A 49 7.20 0.26 -4.85
C ARG A 49 8.05 0.40 -6.11
N ARG A 50 8.46 -0.72 -6.71
CA ARG A 50 9.26 -0.71 -7.94
C ARG A 50 8.54 -0.03 -9.11
N ALA A 51 7.23 -0.24 -9.24
CA ALA A 51 6.44 0.42 -10.29
C ALA A 51 6.37 1.94 -10.10
N LEU A 52 6.31 2.39 -8.84
CA LEU A 52 6.23 3.81 -8.48
C LEU A 52 7.58 4.53 -8.47
N ALA A 53 8.70 3.79 -8.42
CA ALA A 53 10.05 4.36 -8.32
C ALA A 53 10.42 5.36 -9.44
N GLN A 54 9.78 5.24 -10.61
CA GLN A 54 9.97 6.17 -11.74
C GLN A 54 9.33 7.56 -11.48
N PHE A 55 8.36 7.64 -10.57
CA PHE A 55 7.67 8.87 -10.20
C PHE A 55 8.12 9.38 -8.83
N ASN A 56 8.44 8.47 -7.91
CA ASN A 56 8.83 8.78 -6.55
C ASN A 56 9.91 7.80 -6.08
N PRO A 57 11.18 8.21 -5.89
CA PRO A 57 12.21 7.33 -5.36
C PRO A 57 11.99 6.97 -3.88
N HIS A 58 11.12 7.70 -3.17
CA HIS A 58 10.83 7.57 -1.75
C HIS A 58 9.40 7.06 -1.48
N VAL A 59 9.05 5.91 -2.06
CA VAL A 59 7.75 5.25 -1.82
C VAL A 59 7.70 4.67 -0.40
N TRP A 60 7.55 5.51 0.62
CA TRP A 60 7.58 5.12 2.03
C TRP A 60 6.21 4.86 2.63
N TYR A 61 5.13 5.22 1.95
CA TYR A 61 3.78 5.15 2.50
C TYR A 61 2.91 4.15 1.76
N LEU A 62 2.02 3.50 2.52
CA LEU A 62 1.06 2.52 2.03
C LEU A 62 -0.34 2.91 2.48
N SER A 63 -1.32 2.81 1.59
CA SER A 63 -2.73 2.76 1.96
C SER A 63 -3.24 1.33 1.85
N TYR A 64 -3.78 0.78 2.94
CA TYR A 64 -4.36 -0.57 2.90
C TYR A 64 -5.68 -0.57 2.10
N PRO A 65 -5.85 -1.46 1.11
CA PRO A 65 -7.11 -1.57 0.36
C PRO A 65 -8.29 -1.80 1.29
N PHE A 66 -9.35 -1.02 1.11
CA PHE A 66 -10.55 -1.04 1.95
C PHE A 66 -10.27 -0.78 3.45
N GLY A 67 -9.07 -0.31 3.81
CA GLY A 67 -8.58 -0.15 5.18
C GLY A 67 -8.28 -1.45 5.93
N GLY A 68 -8.40 -2.62 5.29
CA GLY A 68 -8.19 -3.91 5.95
C GLY A 68 -6.72 -4.26 6.10
N PHE A 69 -6.29 -4.67 7.30
CA PHE A 69 -4.96 -5.20 7.55
C PHE A 69 -4.99 -6.28 8.64
N ASN A 70 -3.90 -7.03 8.76
CA ASN A 70 -3.63 -7.99 9.83
C ASN A 70 -2.11 -8.04 10.08
N ASP A 71 -1.66 -8.85 11.05
CA ASP A 71 -0.24 -8.91 11.43
C ASP A 71 0.69 -9.26 10.26
N LYS A 72 0.25 -10.17 9.38
CA LYS A 72 0.99 -10.52 8.15
C LYS A 72 1.18 -9.30 7.25
N ALA A 73 0.14 -8.49 7.08
CA ALA A 73 0.20 -7.28 6.27
C ALA A 73 1.06 -6.17 6.90
N VAL A 74 1.06 -6.07 8.23
CA VAL A 74 1.94 -5.13 8.96
C VAL A 74 3.40 -5.54 8.82
N LYS A 75 3.70 -6.82 9.04
CA LYS A 75 5.07 -7.35 8.90
C LYS A 75 5.58 -7.23 7.46
N ALA A 76 4.77 -7.62 6.48
CA ALA A 76 5.11 -7.45 5.07
C ALA A 76 5.30 -5.97 4.68
N ALA A 77 4.54 -5.03 5.25
CA ALA A 77 4.73 -3.60 4.98
C ALA A 77 6.08 -3.10 5.50
N LYS A 78 6.45 -3.49 6.72
CA LYS A 78 7.76 -3.17 7.31
C LYS A 78 8.91 -3.77 6.51
N GLU A 79 8.81 -5.04 6.14
CA GLU A 79 9.83 -5.73 5.32
C GLU A 79 9.94 -5.16 3.90
N ALA A 80 8.84 -4.69 3.32
CA ALA A 80 8.86 -3.98 2.04
C ALA A 80 9.47 -2.57 2.14
N GLY A 81 9.78 -2.09 3.35
CA GLY A 81 10.39 -0.79 3.61
C GLY A 81 9.41 0.38 3.73
N PHE A 82 8.12 0.13 3.96
CA PHE A 82 7.17 1.21 4.25
C PHE A 82 7.35 1.69 5.70
N HIS A 83 7.32 3.00 5.89
CA HIS A 83 7.49 3.67 7.19
C HIS A 83 6.15 4.06 7.83
N LEU A 84 5.11 4.22 7.02
CA LEU A 84 3.75 4.52 7.47
C LEU A 84 2.75 3.76 6.61
N ALA A 85 1.69 3.24 7.25
CA ALA A 85 0.54 2.72 6.55
C ALA A 85 -0.75 3.35 7.09
N VAL A 86 -1.69 3.68 6.21
CA VAL A 86 -2.99 4.26 6.56
C VAL A 86 -4.11 3.24 6.37
N THR A 87 -5.13 3.36 7.24
CA THR A 87 -6.34 2.53 7.27
C THR A 87 -7.57 3.44 7.33
N THR A 88 -8.74 2.88 7.02
CA THR A 88 -10.05 3.55 7.20
C THR A 88 -10.68 3.26 8.56
N MET A 89 -10.01 2.51 9.45
CA MET A 89 -10.45 2.33 10.83
C MET A 89 -10.64 3.68 11.52
N LYS A 90 -11.82 3.90 12.10
CA LYS A 90 -12.12 5.15 12.83
C LYS A 90 -11.31 5.21 14.13
N GLY A 91 -10.70 6.36 14.39
CA GLY A 91 -9.94 6.62 15.60
C GLY A 91 -9.03 7.84 15.46
N LYS A 92 -8.45 8.31 16.56
CA LYS A 92 -7.39 9.32 16.52
C LYS A 92 -6.04 8.61 16.41
N VAL A 93 -5.17 9.11 15.52
CA VAL A 93 -3.76 8.71 15.48
C VAL A 93 -3.08 9.20 16.76
N LYS A 94 -2.32 8.32 17.42
CA LYS A 94 -1.48 8.66 18.58
C LYS A 94 -0.02 8.65 18.15
N PRO A 95 0.78 9.70 18.45
CA PRO A 95 2.22 9.66 18.24
C PRO A 95 2.88 8.56 19.09
N GLY A 96 3.79 7.77 18.51
CA GLY A 96 4.71 6.89 19.25
C GLY A 96 4.16 5.53 19.72
N GLY A 97 3.55 4.75 18.81
CA GLY A 97 3.25 3.33 19.06
C GLY A 97 4.48 2.44 19.02
#